data_AF-A0A956K4B1-F1
#
_entry.id   AF-A0A956K4B1-F1
#
_cell.length_a   1.000
_cell.length_b   1.000
_cell.length_c   1.000
_cell.angle_alpha   90.00
_cell.angle_beta   90.00
_cell.angle_gamma   90.00
#
_symmetry.space_group_name_H-M   'P 1'
#
loop_
_entity.id
_entity.type
_entity.pdbx_description
1 polymer ?
#
loop_
_entity_poly.entity_id
_entity_poly.type
_entity_poly.pdbx_seq_one_letter_code
_entity_poly.pdbx_strand_id
1 'polypeptide(L)'
;MQPNQEELEGTVHDNAKTSRRAPSSPTGRNSIRTYLGELSKVDVLSAEEEQALSARIADCRRRYWRALLSYPPFAGAIADVVERTMTEDQCEKLPAVELEALRQSSRAFRDRETKGNRERFDVDRNLLADVLAEIDLDGLYSDKIAADLAAVEANRREGVGLEVTYPPKGSRPFASYAQKVRSAHQSLCWAKNEFVQANLRLVVTIARRYDQRLMSLPDLIQEGNMGLMKAVDRFDGRRGYRFSTYATW
;
A
#
# COMPACT_ATOMS: atom_id res chain seq x y z
N MET A 1 36.30 -32.61 65.06
CA MET A 1 37.66 -33.11 64.78
C MET A 1 38.00 -32.75 63.32
N GLN A 2 39.24 -32.34 63.09
CA GLN A 2 40.01 -32.29 61.82
C GLN A 2 41.37 -32.97 62.14
N PRO A 3 42.24 -33.45 61.22
CA PRO A 3 42.63 -32.95 59.87
C PRO A 3 42.11 -33.88 58.73
N ASN A 4 42.54 -33.87 57.45
CA ASN A 4 43.50 -33.09 56.60
C ASN A 4 42.86 -32.99 55.16
N GLN A 5 43.30 -32.32 54.09
CA GLN A 5 44.54 -31.67 53.57
C GLN A 5 45.67 -32.59 53.03
N GLU A 6 46.21 -32.25 51.86
CA GLU A 6 47.41 -32.80 51.18
C GLU A 6 47.45 -34.34 50.88
N GLU A 7 48.00 -34.83 49.76
CA GLU A 7 48.80 -34.18 48.69
C GLU A 7 48.66 -34.95 47.35
N LEU A 8 48.78 -34.27 46.20
CA LEU A 8 49.56 -34.67 45.00
C LEU A 8 49.17 -33.91 43.70
N GLU A 9 50.23 -33.58 42.98
CA GLU A 9 50.42 -33.01 41.63
C GLU A 9 49.39 -33.45 40.55
N GLY A 10 49.09 -32.70 39.47
CA GLY A 10 49.64 -31.43 38.97
C GLY A 10 49.83 -31.47 37.44
N THR A 11 49.50 -30.38 36.70
CA THR A 11 50.04 -29.97 35.37
C THR A 11 49.34 -28.67 34.93
N VAL A 12 50.05 -27.77 34.21
CA VAL A 12 49.55 -26.46 33.75
C VAL A 12 49.53 -26.36 32.22
N HIS A 13 48.38 -26.07 31.61
CA HIS A 13 48.14 -25.49 30.25
C HIS A 13 46.59 -25.44 30.03
N ASP A 14 45.98 -24.59 29.20
CA ASP A 14 46.28 -23.22 28.75
C ASP A 14 44.98 -22.55 28.20
N ASN A 15 44.95 -21.22 28.21
CA ASN A 15 44.20 -20.30 27.31
C ASN A 15 42.65 -20.11 27.33
N ALA A 16 42.27 -19.01 26.64
CA ALA A 16 40.98 -18.73 25.99
C ALA A 16 39.68 -18.50 26.83
N LYS A 17 39.60 -17.36 27.54
CA LYS A 17 38.31 -16.74 27.92
C LYS A 17 37.49 -16.32 26.68
N THR A 18 36.53 -17.11 26.22
CA THR A 18 35.64 -16.76 25.08
C THR A 18 34.36 -16.03 25.51
N SER A 19 34.52 -14.83 26.08
CA SER A 19 33.39 -13.92 26.30
C SER A 19 32.77 -13.51 24.96
N ARG A 20 31.62 -14.08 24.61
CA ARG A 20 30.85 -13.76 23.38
C ARG A 20 30.31 -12.33 23.43
N ARG A 21 31.16 -11.38 23.04
CA ARG A 21 30.81 -9.97 22.83
C ARG A 21 29.74 -9.87 21.74
N ALA A 22 28.62 -9.21 22.04
CA ALA A 22 27.56 -9.00 21.05
C ALA A 22 28.09 -8.23 19.82
N PRO A 23 27.63 -8.55 18.59
CA PRO A 23 28.08 -7.87 17.39
C PRO A 23 27.62 -6.40 17.41
N SER A 24 28.59 -5.48 17.37
CA SER A 24 28.35 -4.04 17.29
C SER A 24 27.66 -3.66 15.97
N SER A 25 26.63 -2.82 16.03
CA SER A 25 25.84 -2.40 14.87
C SER A 25 26.71 -1.70 13.79
N PRO A 26 26.73 -2.21 12.54
CA PRO A 26 27.56 -1.65 11.48
C PRO A 26 26.94 -0.40 10.85
N THR A 27 27.29 0.76 11.42
CA THR A 27 27.57 2.02 10.70
C THR A 27 26.71 2.34 9.45
N GLY A 28 25.76 3.27 9.57
CA GLY A 28 24.87 3.68 8.47
C GLY A 28 25.55 4.10 7.14
N ARG A 29 26.82 4.54 7.18
CA ARG A 29 27.62 4.81 5.97
C ARG A 29 27.76 3.58 5.05
N ASN A 30 27.82 2.37 5.61
CA ASN A 30 27.88 1.14 4.82
C ASN A 30 26.54 0.83 4.16
N SER A 31 25.42 1.03 4.88
CA SER A 31 24.06 0.84 4.35
C SER A 31 23.81 1.67 3.09
N ILE A 32 24.19 2.95 3.10
CA ILE A 32 24.05 3.86 1.95
C ILE A 32 24.87 3.37 0.76
N ARG A 33 26.11 2.90 0.98
CA ARG A 33 26.97 2.41 -0.10
C ARG A 33 26.43 1.12 -0.74
N THR A 34 25.86 0.20 0.05
CA THR A 34 25.19 -0.99 -0.48
C THR A 34 23.97 -0.61 -1.31
N TYR A 35 23.07 0.21 -0.76
CA TYR A 35 21.87 0.71 -1.45
C TYR A 35 22.20 1.37 -2.81
N LEU A 36 23.19 2.27 -2.84
CA LEU A 36 23.65 2.91 -4.09
C LEU A 36 24.23 1.91 -5.11
N GLY A 37 24.89 0.84 -4.65
CA GLY A 37 25.42 -0.22 -5.51
C GLY A 37 24.35 -1.19 -6.04
N GLU A 38 23.20 -1.30 -5.38
CA GLU A 38 22.04 -2.00 -5.90
C GLU A 38 21.27 -1.12 -6.90
N LEU A 39 21.08 0.16 -6.60
CA LEU A 39 20.47 1.13 -7.53
C LEU A 39 21.21 1.22 -8.87
N SER A 40 22.54 1.05 -8.92
CA SER A 40 23.28 1.06 -10.19
C SER A 40 22.95 -0.11 -11.14
N LYS A 41 22.29 -1.18 -10.64
CA LYS A 41 21.89 -2.36 -11.41
C LYS A 41 20.48 -2.25 -12.02
N VAL A 42 19.73 -1.22 -11.67
CA VAL A 42 18.37 -0.99 -12.18
C VAL A 42 18.46 -0.05 -13.39
N ASP A 43 17.97 -0.52 -14.53
CA ASP A 43 17.94 0.24 -15.78
C ASP A 43 16.92 1.39 -15.73
N VAL A 44 17.14 2.39 -16.58
CA VAL A 44 16.27 3.57 -16.68
C VAL A 44 15.20 3.30 -17.73
N LEU A 45 13.93 3.42 -17.34
CA LEU A 45 12.78 3.19 -18.22
C LEU A 45 12.83 4.04 -19.50
N SER A 46 12.36 3.48 -20.60
CA SER A 46 11.92 4.20 -21.79
C SER A 46 10.59 4.94 -21.53
N ALA A 47 10.21 5.84 -22.44
CA ALA A 47 8.91 6.51 -22.38
C ALA A 47 7.74 5.52 -22.56
N GLU A 48 7.93 4.46 -23.35
CA GLU A 48 6.92 3.42 -23.59
C GLU A 48 6.69 2.57 -22.32
N GLU A 49 7.75 2.26 -21.57
CA GLU A 49 7.65 1.57 -20.28
C GLU A 49 7.04 2.46 -19.19
N GLU A 50 7.40 3.76 -19.12
CA GLU A 50 6.73 4.75 -18.26
C GLU A 50 5.21 4.81 -18.53
N GLN A 51 4.81 4.82 -19.81
CA GLN A 51 3.41 4.81 -20.22
C GLN A 51 2.72 3.49 -19.90
N ALA A 52 3.37 2.35 -20.12
CA ALA A 52 2.84 1.02 -19.81
C ALA A 52 2.63 0.83 -18.29
N LEU A 53 3.59 1.25 -17.46
CA LEU A 53 3.48 1.20 -16.00
C LEU A 53 2.37 2.12 -15.47
N SER A 54 2.30 3.37 -15.96
CA SER A 54 1.21 4.32 -15.65
C SER A 54 -0.17 3.70 -15.96
N ALA A 55 -0.34 3.15 -17.16
CA ALA A 55 -1.59 2.49 -17.57
C ALA A 55 -1.91 1.24 -16.70
N ARG A 56 -0.89 0.46 -16.32
CA ARG A 56 -1.04 -0.74 -15.48
C ARG A 56 -1.45 -0.38 -14.04
N ILE A 57 -0.88 0.68 -13.45
CA ILE A 57 -1.28 1.19 -12.13
C ILE A 57 -2.74 1.63 -12.14
N ALA A 58 -3.15 2.42 -13.13
CA ALA A 58 -4.55 2.87 -13.25
C ALA A 58 -5.52 1.67 -13.38
N ASP A 59 -5.15 0.61 -14.10
CA ASP A 59 -5.97 -0.59 -14.20
C ASP A 59 -6.00 -1.43 -12.92
N CYS A 60 -4.87 -1.58 -12.22
CA CYS A 60 -4.84 -2.18 -10.90
C CYS A 60 -5.73 -1.41 -9.89
N ARG A 61 -5.76 -0.08 -9.96
CA ARG A 61 -6.60 0.76 -9.09
C ARG A 61 -8.10 0.60 -9.39
N ARG A 62 -8.52 0.57 -10.66
CA ARG A 62 -9.90 0.19 -11.05
C ARG A 62 -10.26 -1.22 -10.59
N ARG A 63 -9.35 -2.20 -10.72
CA ARG A 63 -9.56 -3.57 -10.22
C ARG A 63 -9.70 -3.61 -8.69
N TYR A 64 -8.99 -2.77 -7.95
CA TYR A 64 -9.07 -2.66 -6.50
C TYR A 64 -10.43 -2.11 -6.05
N TRP A 65 -10.89 -0.99 -6.63
CA TRP A 65 -12.23 -0.46 -6.36
C TRP A 65 -13.35 -1.43 -6.77
N ARG A 66 -13.26 -2.05 -7.95
CA ARG A 66 -14.19 -3.12 -8.39
C ARG A 66 -14.12 -4.36 -7.49
N ALA A 67 -13.03 -4.60 -6.76
CA ALA A 67 -12.95 -5.65 -5.74
C ALA A 67 -13.63 -5.21 -4.45
N LEU A 68 -13.29 -4.04 -3.89
CA LEU A 68 -13.87 -3.47 -2.67
C LEU A 68 -15.40 -3.43 -2.73
N LEU A 69 -15.96 -2.95 -3.85
CA LEU A 69 -17.40 -2.80 -4.04
C LEU A 69 -18.12 -4.10 -4.47
N SER A 70 -17.43 -5.24 -4.58
CA SER A 70 -18.02 -6.48 -5.13
C SER A 70 -18.78 -7.38 -4.13
N TYR A 71 -18.97 -6.95 -2.88
CA TYR A 71 -19.80 -7.65 -1.91
C TYR A 71 -21.07 -6.85 -1.59
N PRO A 72 -22.25 -7.21 -2.14
CA PRO A 72 -23.47 -6.42 -2.00
C PRO A 72 -23.85 -6.08 -0.55
N PRO A 73 -23.75 -7.00 0.45
CA PRO A 73 -24.06 -6.66 1.84
C PRO A 73 -23.30 -5.46 2.40
N PHE A 74 -22.11 -5.14 1.86
CA PHE A 74 -21.27 -4.04 2.32
C PHE A 74 -21.24 -2.86 1.32
N ALA A 75 -21.54 -3.07 0.04
CA ALA A 75 -21.37 -2.05 -1.01
C ALA A 75 -22.10 -0.72 -0.74
N GLY A 76 -23.26 -0.75 -0.06
CA GLY A 76 -23.96 0.47 0.38
C GLY A 76 -23.20 1.20 1.50
N ALA A 77 -22.85 0.50 2.58
CA ALA A 77 -22.07 1.06 3.68
C ALA A 77 -20.67 1.55 3.25
N ILE A 78 -20.07 0.95 2.21
CA ILE A 78 -18.84 1.47 1.60
C ILE A 78 -19.11 2.80 0.90
N ALA A 79 -20.21 2.95 0.15
CA ALA A 79 -20.61 4.23 -0.41
C ALA A 79 -20.85 5.30 0.68
N ASP A 80 -21.43 4.91 1.83
CA ASP A 80 -21.63 5.80 2.98
C ASP A 80 -20.29 6.27 3.60
N VAL A 81 -19.31 5.37 3.73
CA VAL A 81 -17.95 5.71 4.19
C VAL A 81 -17.23 6.61 3.18
N VAL A 82 -17.37 6.35 1.87
CA VAL A 82 -16.80 7.19 0.80
C VAL A 82 -17.41 8.59 0.84
N GLU A 83 -18.74 8.71 0.82
CA GLU A 83 -19.43 9.99 0.77
C GLU A 83 -19.12 10.86 1.99
N ARG A 84 -19.15 10.27 3.20
CA ARG A 84 -18.76 10.95 4.44
C ARG A 84 -17.31 11.45 4.35
N THR A 85 -16.36 10.57 4.02
CA THR A 85 -14.93 10.93 4.03
C THR A 85 -14.61 11.97 2.96
N MET A 86 -15.14 11.81 1.74
CA MET A 86 -14.96 12.79 0.66
C MET A 86 -15.61 14.16 0.98
N THR A 87 -16.67 14.18 1.78
CA THR A 87 -17.30 15.43 2.26
C THR A 87 -16.48 16.08 3.38
N GLU A 88 -15.94 15.28 4.32
CA GLU A 88 -15.00 15.72 5.36
C GLU A 88 -13.73 16.36 4.73
N ASP A 89 -13.19 15.72 3.69
CA ASP A 89 -12.02 16.17 2.92
C ASP A 89 -12.36 17.24 1.84
N GLN A 90 -13.61 17.73 1.79
CA GLN A 90 -14.08 18.79 0.86
C GLN A 90 -13.82 18.50 -0.63
N CYS A 91 -13.93 17.24 -1.05
CA CYS A 91 -13.58 16.82 -2.40
C CYS A 91 -14.62 17.31 -3.45
N GLU A 92 -14.20 18.25 -4.30
CA GLU A 92 -14.99 18.83 -5.40
C GLU A 92 -15.62 17.81 -6.38
N LYS A 93 -15.12 16.57 -6.39
CA LYS A 93 -15.46 15.52 -7.38
C LYS A 93 -16.30 14.38 -6.80
N LEU A 94 -17.01 14.61 -5.70
CA LEU A 94 -17.89 13.63 -5.06
C LEU A 94 -18.89 12.99 -6.07
N PRO A 95 -18.81 11.68 -6.36
CA PRO A 95 -19.66 11.02 -7.35
C PRO A 95 -21.01 10.61 -6.76
N ALA A 96 -21.77 11.60 -6.29
CA ALA A 96 -23.01 11.38 -5.52
C ALA A 96 -24.08 10.57 -6.28
N VAL A 97 -24.14 10.70 -7.61
CA VAL A 97 -25.09 9.96 -8.46
C VAL A 97 -24.74 8.48 -8.53
N GLU A 98 -23.46 8.16 -8.70
CA GLU A 98 -22.94 6.80 -8.77
C GLU A 98 -22.96 6.11 -7.40
N LEU A 99 -22.72 6.86 -6.31
CA LEU A 99 -22.85 6.41 -4.92
C LEU A 99 -24.29 5.99 -4.62
N GLU A 100 -25.27 6.84 -4.95
CA GLU A 100 -26.69 6.53 -4.74
C GLU A 100 -27.19 5.41 -5.66
N ALA A 101 -26.76 5.37 -6.92
CA ALA A 101 -27.08 4.26 -7.83
C ALA A 101 -26.61 2.90 -7.27
N LEU A 102 -25.40 2.84 -6.71
CA LEU A 102 -24.87 1.61 -6.10
C LEU A 102 -25.64 1.21 -4.83
N ARG A 103 -26.05 2.16 -3.98
CA ARG A 103 -26.91 1.88 -2.82
C ARG A 103 -28.22 1.22 -3.25
N GLN A 104 -28.89 1.81 -4.24
CA GLN A 104 -30.18 1.33 -4.73
C GLN A 104 -30.08 -0.06 -5.36
N SER A 105 -29.14 -0.29 -6.27
CA SER A 105 -29.01 -1.59 -6.94
C SER A 105 -28.44 -2.68 -6.05
N SER A 106 -27.52 -2.36 -5.14
CA SER A 106 -27.05 -3.29 -4.11
C SER A 106 -28.21 -3.74 -3.21
N ARG A 107 -29.04 -2.79 -2.74
CA ARG A 107 -30.25 -3.12 -1.97
C ARG A 107 -31.21 -3.98 -2.78
N ALA A 108 -31.56 -3.59 -4.00
CA ALA A 108 -32.48 -4.35 -4.85
C ALA A 108 -31.99 -5.79 -5.12
N PHE A 109 -30.68 -5.98 -5.29
CA PHE A 109 -30.06 -7.30 -5.47
C PHE A 109 -30.08 -8.15 -4.19
N ARG A 110 -29.89 -7.53 -3.01
CA ARG A 110 -30.03 -8.21 -1.71
C ARG A 110 -31.48 -8.55 -1.36
N ASP A 111 -32.41 -7.65 -1.63
CA ASP A 111 -33.84 -7.81 -1.34
C ASP A 111 -34.46 -8.86 -2.30
N ARG A 112 -33.94 -9.02 -3.53
CA ARG A 112 -34.29 -10.11 -4.44
C ARG A 112 -33.17 -10.42 -5.44
N GLU A 113 -32.61 -11.63 -5.37
CA GLU A 113 -31.48 -12.05 -6.21
C GLU A 113 -31.90 -12.44 -7.65
N THR A 114 -32.41 -11.49 -8.44
CA THR A 114 -32.75 -11.70 -9.85
C THR A 114 -31.54 -11.48 -10.77
N LYS A 115 -31.58 -12.05 -11.99
CA LYS A 115 -30.57 -11.76 -13.03
C LYS A 115 -30.46 -10.26 -13.32
N GLY A 116 -31.58 -9.57 -13.54
CA GLY A 116 -31.59 -8.14 -13.85
C GLY A 116 -31.07 -7.27 -12.69
N ASN A 117 -31.36 -7.65 -11.44
CA ASN A 117 -30.82 -6.94 -10.27
C ASN A 117 -29.31 -7.16 -10.15
N ARG A 118 -28.81 -8.36 -10.48
CA ARG A 118 -27.37 -8.65 -10.54
C ARG A 118 -26.69 -7.81 -11.62
N GLU A 119 -27.22 -7.82 -12.83
CA GLU A 119 -26.68 -7.06 -13.97
C GLU A 119 -26.68 -5.55 -13.69
N ARG A 120 -27.72 -5.02 -13.03
CA ARG A 120 -27.77 -3.62 -12.61
C ARG A 120 -26.69 -3.30 -11.55
N PHE A 121 -26.58 -4.13 -10.51
CA PHE A 121 -25.53 -3.98 -9.49
C PHE A 121 -24.11 -4.09 -10.09
N ASP A 122 -23.88 -5.02 -11.02
CA ASP A 122 -22.61 -5.16 -11.74
C ASP A 122 -22.27 -3.90 -12.55
N VAL A 123 -23.27 -3.25 -13.18
CA VAL A 123 -23.10 -1.99 -13.92
C VAL A 123 -22.79 -0.82 -12.98
N ASP A 124 -23.65 -0.55 -11.98
CA ASP A 124 -23.47 0.60 -11.08
C ASP A 124 -22.15 0.50 -10.28
N ARG A 125 -21.79 -0.71 -9.84
CA ARG A 125 -20.50 -0.97 -9.19
C ARG A 125 -19.32 -0.65 -10.11
N ASN A 126 -19.38 -1.05 -11.38
CA ASN A 126 -18.29 -0.80 -12.32
C ASN A 126 -18.15 0.70 -12.63
N LEU A 127 -19.27 1.41 -12.77
CA LEU A 127 -19.28 2.87 -12.97
C LEU A 127 -18.65 3.60 -11.77
N LEU A 128 -19.15 3.36 -10.55
CA LEU A 128 -18.59 4.00 -9.35
C LEU A 128 -17.11 3.66 -9.17
N ALA A 129 -16.72 2.39 -9.37
CA ALA A 129 -15.33 1.96 -9.21
C ALA A 129 -14.37 2.62 -10.22
N ASP A 130 -14.85 2.90 -11.43
CA ASP A 130 -14.05 3.56 -12.46
C ASP A 130 -13.91 5.07 -12.17
N VAL A 131 -14.97 5.73 -11.67
CA VAL A 131 -14.90 7.13 -11.23
C VAL A 131 -14.00 7.29 -10.01
N LEU A 132 -14.16 6.45 -8.97
CA LEU A 132 -13.33 6.51 -7.76
C LEU A 132 -11.85 6.21 -8.04
N ALA A 133 -11.52 5.38 -9.04
CA ALA A 133 -10.12 5.13 -9.41
C ALA A 133 -9.41 6.31 -10.09
N GLU A 134 -10.14 7.28 -10.66
CA GLU A 134 -9.57 8.50 -11.21
C GLU A 134 -9.57 9.67 -10.18
N ILE A 135 -10.17 9.47 -9.00
CA ILE A 135 -10.19 10.41 -7.86
C ILE A 135 -9.19 9.98 -6.78
N ASP A 136 -9.26 8.74 -6.32
CA ASP A 136 -8.47 8.16 -5.24
C ASP A 136 -7.07 7.72 -5.72
N LEU A 137 -6.28 8.69 -6.19
CA LEU A 137 -5.01 8.43 -6.86
C LEU A 137 -3.95 7.84 -5.91
N ASP A 138 -3.84 8.40 -4.71
CA ASP A 138 -2.95 7.93 -3.64
C ASP A 138 -3.49 6.70 -2.90
N GLY A 139 -4.81 6.61 -2.69
CA GLY A 139 -5.47 5.47 -2.02
C GLY A 139 -6.09 5.81 -0.66
N LEU A 140 -6.17 7.10 -0.30
CA LEU A 140 -6.66 7.58 1.00
C LEU A 140 -8.06 7.03 1.34
N TYR A 141 -8.95 6.92 0.35
CA TYR A 141 -10.30 6.40 0.58
C TYR A 141 -10.34 4.87 0.54
N SER A 142 -9.71 4.24 -0.46
CA SER A 142 -9.72 2.77 -0.60
C SER A 142 -9.02 2.04 0.54
N ASP A 143 -7.90 2.57 1.07
CA ASP A 143 -7.16 1.92 2.16
C ASP A 143 -7.82 2.12 3.52
N LYS A 144 -8.56 3.23 3.75
CA LYS A 144 -9.45 3.40 4.90
C LYS A 144 -10.52 2.29 4.94
N ILE A 145 -11.14 2.01 3.80
CA ILE A 145 -12.12 0.93 3.66
C ILE A 145 -11.45 -0.44 3.85
N ALA A 146 -10.25 -0.67 3.29
CA ALA A 146 -9.53 -1.92 3.46
C ALA A 146 -9.12 -2.20 4.92
N ALA A 147 -8.79 -1.16 5.70
CA ALA A 147 -8.54 -1.25 7.13
C ALA A 147 -9.81 -1.66 7.91
N ASP A 148 -10.96 -1.03 7.60
CA ASP A 148 -12.26 -1.42 8.16
C ASP A 148 -12.61 -2.88 7.82
N LEU A 149 -12.44 -3.29 6.56
CA LEU A 149 -12.67 -4.68 6.13
C LEU A 149 -11.80 -5.69 6.89
N ALA A 150 -10.53 -5.35 7.14
CA ALA A 150 -9.62 -6.19 7.91
C ALA A 150 -9.97 -6.22 9.42
N ALA A 151 -10.57 -5.16 9.96
CA ALA A 151 -11.13 -5.17 11.31
C ALA A 151 -12.39 -6.05 11.41
N VAL A 152 -13.28 -5.98 10.42
CA VAL A 152 -14.48 -6.82 10.31
C VAL A 152 -14.10 -8.31 10.16
N GLU A 153 -13.12 -8.65 9.32
CA GLU A 153 -12.60 -10.03 9.20
C GLU A 153 -11.99 -10.54 10.51
N ALA A 154 -11.31 -9.66 11.27
CA ALA A 154 -10.81 -9.96 12.61
C ALA A 154 -11.90 -9.90 13.71
N ASN A 155 -13.16 -9.61 13.37
CA ASN A 155 -14.27 -9.41 14.31
C ASN A 155 -13.98 -8.35 15.40
N ARG A 156 -13.16 -7.33 15.08
CA ARG A 156 -12.98 -6.12 15.91
C ARG A 156 -14.05 -5.10 15.52
N ARG A 157 -14.67 -4.45 16.50
CA ARG A 157 -15.72 -3.42 16.29
C ARG A 157 -15.30 -2.00 16.65
N GLU A 158 -14.26 -1.88 17.48
CA GLU A 158 -13.74 -0.58 17.91
C GLU A 158 -12.99 0.10 16.77
N GLY A 159 -13.26 1.40 16.56
CA GLY A 159 -12.62 2.21 15.52
C GLY A 159 -13.03 1.91 14.08
N VAL A 160 -14.01 1.03 13.84
CA VAL A 160 -14.47 0.66 12.49
C VAL A 160 -15.46 1.69 11.95
N GLY A 161 -15.15 2.33 10.83
CA GLY A 161 -16.01 3.33 10.18
C GLY A 161 -17.16 2.72 9.35
N LEU A 162 -17.02 1.47 8.94
CA LEU A 162 -17.95 0.72 8.10
C LEU A 162 -19.11 0.11 8.90
N GLU A 163 -20.30 0.72 8.78
CA GLU A 163 -21.51 0.31 9.50
C GLU A 163 -22.22 -0.87 8.80
N VAL A 164 -21.82 -2.11 9.14
CA VAL A 164 -22.33 -3.35 8.51
C VAL A 164 -22.73 -4.42 9.53
N THR A 165 -23.68 -5.28 9.14
CA THR A 165 -23.93 -6.54 9.85
C THR A 165 -22.74 -7.47 9.65
N TYR A 166 -22.09 -7.88 10.75
CA TYR A 166 -20.88 -8.69 10.70
C TYR A 166 -21.18 -10.10 10.14
N PRO A 167 -20.35 -10.63 9.24
CA PRO A 167 -20.54 -11.95 8.66
C PRO A 167 -20.35 -13.05 9.71
N PRO A 168 -21.04 -14.19 9.61
CA PRO A 168 -20.80 -15.33 10.49
C PRO A 168 -19.34 -15.77 10.50
N LYS A 169 -18.81 -16.16 11.66
CA LYS A 169 -17.43 -16.63 11.80
C LYS A 169 -17.16 -17.81 10.86
N GLY A 170 -16.22 -17.67 9.93
CA GLY A 170 -15.93 -18.67 8.90
C GLY A 170 -16.79 -18.57 7.62
N SER A 171 -17.52 -17.46 7.42
CA SER A 171 -18.29 -17.18 6.20
C SER A 171 -17.42 -17.25 4.94
N ARG A 172 -17.55 -18.36 4.18
CA ARG A 172 -16.80 -18.58 2.93
C ARG A 172 -17.01 -17.48 1.87
N PRO A 173 -18.22 -16.95 1.64
CA PRO A 173 -18.42 -15.85 0.69
C PRO A 173 -17.64 -14.59 1.10
N PHE A 174 -17.65 -14.25 2.40
CA PHE A 174 -16.92 -13.08 2.90
C PHE A 174 -15.40 -13.29 2.85
N ALA A 175 -14.89 -14.45 3.24
CA ALA A 175 -13.46 -14.75 3.16
C ALA A 175 -12.93 -14.72 1.70
N SER A 176 -13.73 -15.21 0.74
CA SER A 176 -13.41 -15.12 -0.69
C SER A 176 -13.37 -13.66 -1.19
N TYR A 177 -14.30 -12.83 -0.72
CA TYR A 177 -14.32 -11.39 -0.99
C TYR A 177 -13.11 -10.67 -0.37
N ALA A 178 -12.84 -10.84 0.92
CA ALA A 178 -11.69 -10.24 1.60
C ALA A 178 -10.35 -10.65 0.93
N GLN A 179 -10.23 -11.90 0.49
CA GLN A 179 -9.05 -12.34 -0.26
C GLN A 179 -8.96 -11.71 -1.65
N LYS A 180 -10.08 -11.54 -2.37
CA LYS A 180 -10.12 -10.82 -3.67
C LYS A 180 -9.69 -9.37 -3.50
N VAL A 181 -10.12 -8.69 -2.43
CA VAL A 181 -9.68 -7.32 -2.08
C VAL A 181 -8.17 -7.30 -1.80
N ARG A 182 -7.66 -8.19 -0.93
CA ARG A 182 -6.22 -8.30 -0.65
C ARG A 182 -5.37 -8.48 -1.90
N SER A 183 -5.74 -9.41 -2.78
CA SER A 183 -4.96 -9.69 -3.99
C SER A 183 -5.04 -8.57 -5.04
N ALA A 184 -6.14 -7.82 -5.10
CA ALA A 184 -6.24 -6.62 -5.92
C ALA A 184 -5.36 -5.47 -5.38
N HIS A 185 -5.38 -5.24 -4.06
CA HIS A 185 -4.50 -4.27 -3.40
C HIS A 185 -3.03 -4.62 -3.60
N GLN A 186 -2.61 -5.87 -3.34
CA GLN A 186 -1.24 -6.34 -3.56
C GLN A 186 -0.76 -6.11 -5.00
N SER A 187 -1.63 -6.32 -6.00
CA SER A 187 -1.32 -6.05 -7.40
C SER A 187 -1.06 -4.56 -7.66
N LEU A 188 -1.83 -3.67 -7.03
CA LEU A 188 -1.61 -2.22 -7.10
C LEU A 188 -0.31 -1.81 -6.39
N CYS A 189 -0.02 -2.32 -5.19
CA CYS A 189 1.23 -2.06 -4.48
C CYS A 189 2.45 -2.48 -5.31
N TRP A 190 2.42 -3.68 -5.90
CA TRP A 190 3.49 -4.16 -6.78
C TRP A 190 3.65 -3.27 -8.01
N ALA A 191 2.55 -2.87 -8.65
CA ALA A 191 2.58 -2.01 -9.81
C ALA A 191 3.16 -0.62 -9.51
N LYS A 192 2.81 0.00 -8.37
CA LYS A 192 3.42 1.24 -7.87
C LYS A 192 4.91 1.04 -7.55
N ASN A 193 5.25 -0.01 -6.79
CA ASN A 193 6.61 -0.28 -6.32
C ASN A 193 7.62 -0.50 -7.46
N GLU A 194 7.24 -1.18 -8.54
CA GLU A 194 8.09 -1.40 -9.72
C GLU A 194 8.49 -0.06 -10.37
N PHE A 195 7.53 0.85 -10.53
CA PHE A 195 7.75 2.18 -11.10
C PHE A 195 8.58 3.08 -10.16
N VAL A 196 8.33 3.02 -8.84
CA VAL A 196 9.14 3.69 -7.82
C VAL A 196 10.59 3.18 -7.86
N GLN A 197 10.80 1.86 -7.84
CA GLN A 197 12.14 1.25 -7.81
C GLN A 197 12.99 1.65 -9.02
N ALA A 198 12.41 1.67 -10.23
CA ALA A 198 13.09 2.14 -11.43
C ALA A 198 13.54 3.62 -11.37
N ASN A 199 12.94 4.42 -10.49
CA ASN A 199 13.20 5.86 -10.37
C ASN A 199 13.92 6.30 -9.10
N LEU A 200 14.26 5.40 -8.16
CA LEU A 200 15.03 5.73 -6.95
C LEU A 200 16.38 6.44 -7.25
N ARG A 201 16.96 6.20 -8.43
CA ARG A 201 18.17 6.89 -8.93
C ARG A 201 17.96 8.40 -9.13
N LEU A 202 16.74 8.83 -9.49
CA LEU A 202 16.38 10.23 -9.66
C LEU A 202 16.44 10.97 -8.33
N VAL A 203 15.82 10.40 -7.28
CA VAL A 203 15.82 10.95 -5.91
C VAL A 203 17.24 11.20 -5.40
N VAL A 204 18.13 10.21 -5.51
CA VAL A 204 19.54 10.36 -5.11
C VAL A 204 20.25 11.48 -5.90
N THR A 205 19.93 11.62 -7.19
CA THR A 205 20.54 12.63 -8.08
C THR A 205 20.05 14.05 -7.78
N ILE A 206 18.80 14.19 -7.32
CA ILE A 206 18.22 15.46 -6.87
C ILE A 206 18.74 15.79 -5.46
N ALA A 207 18.62 14.87 -4.50
CA ALA A 207 19.01 15.08 -3.09
C ALA A 207 20.47 15.54 -2.93
N ARG A 208 21.40 15.00 -3.73
CA ARG A 208 22.82 15.43 -3.74
C ARG A 208 23.05 16.91 -4.12
N ARG A 209 22.08 17.59 -4.74
CA ARG A 209 22.15 19.03 -5.05
C ARG A 209 21.79 19.89 -3.83
N TYR A 210 21.08 19.30 -2.86
CA TYR A 210 20.61 19.94 -1.64
C TYR A 210 21.40 19.51 -0.39
N ASP A 211 22.55 18.85 -0.57
CA ASP A 211 23.47 18.41 0.50
C ASP A 211 24.16 19.62 1.17
N GLN A 212 23.37 20.33 1.98
CA GLN A 212 23.73 21.53 2.73
C GLN A 212 23.43 21.33 4.22
N ARG A 213 24.06 22.14 5.08
CA ARG A 213 24.16 21.94 6.54
C ARG A 213 22.85 21.89 7.35
N LEU A 214 21.68 22.00 6.71
CA LEU A 214 20.37 22.03 7.37
C LEU A 214 19.70 20.64 7.48
N MET A 215 20.05 19.69 6.63
CA MET A 215 19.46 18.34 6.60
C MET A 215 20.49 17.34 6.08
N SER A 216 20.47 16.07 6.53
CA SER A 216 21.44 15.08 6.05
C SER A 216 20.99 14.43 4.75
N LEU A 217 21.94 14.02 3.89
CA LEU A 217 21.65 13.34 2.63
C LEU A 217 20.71 12.11 2.77
N PRO A 218 20.81 11.25 3.82
CA PRO A 218 19.80 10.24 4.11
C PRO A 218 18.37 10.77 4.25
N ASP A 219 18.17 11.88 4.98
CA ASP A 219 16.85 12.44 5.25
C ASP A 219 16.26 13.05 3.96
N LEU A 220 17.10 13.78 3.20
CA LEU A 220 16.76 14.31 1.87
C LEU A 220 16.35 13.19 0.89
N ILE A 221 16.94 12.00 1.00
CA ILE A 221 16.55 10.82 0.21
C ILE A 221 15.20 10.27 0.68
N GLN A 222 14.86 10.29 1.97
CA GLN A 222 13.54 9.84 2.44
C GLN A 222 12.42 10.81 2.02
N GLU A 223 12.61 12.12 2.19
CA GLU A 223 11.67 13.13 1.70
C GLU A 223 11.48 13.03 0.18
N GLY A 224 12.57 12.89 -0.57
CA GLY A 224 12.52 12.67 -2.02
C GLY A 224 11.83 11.35 -2.42
N ASN A 225 11.99 10.27 -1.65
CA ASN A 225 11.26 9.02 -1.87
C ASN A 225 9.75 9.19 -1.62
N MET A 226 9.35 9.98 -0.62
CA MET A 226 7.94 10.29 -0.37
C MET A 226 7.33 11.16 -1.48
N GLY A 227 8.09 12.12 -2.01
CA GLY A 227 7.72 12.86 -3.23
C GLY A 227 7.58 11.94 -4.44
N LEU A 228 8.55 11.05 -4.66
CA LEU A 228 8.55 10.08 -5.76
C LEU A 228 7.32 9.17 -5.75
N MET A 229 6.90 8.66 -4.59
CA MET A 229 5.67 7.84 -4.48
C MET A 229 4.43 8.65 -4.88
N LYS A 230 4.27 9.87 -4.35
CA LYS A 230 3.15 10.78 -4.69
C LYS A 230 3.12 11.15 -6.18
N ALA A 231 4.29 11.22 -6.83
CA ALA A 231 4.39 11.43 -8.27
C ALA A 231 3.99 10.17 -9.07
N VAL A 232 4.41 8.96 -8.67
CA VAL A 232 3.98 7.70 -9.31
C VAL A 232 2.46 7.52 -9.24
N ASP A 233 1.81 7.92 -8.15
CA ASP A 233 0.34 7.87 -8.01
C ASP A 233 -0.42 8.71 -9.05
N ARG A 234 0.19 9.83 -9.47
CA ARG A 234 -0.45 10.91 -10.23
C ARG A 234 0.06 11.04 -11.67
N PHE A 235 1.11 10.32 -12.03
CA PHE A 235 1.71 10.40 -13.37
C PHE A 235 0.85 9.75 -14.45
N ASP A 236 0.43 10.57 -15.41
CA ASP A 236 -0.33 10.19 -16.60
C ASP A 236 0.59 10.17 -17.83
N GLY A 237 1.09 8.98 -18.16
CA GLY A 237 2.01 8.77 -19.29
C GLY A 237 1.40 9.08 -20.67
N ARG A 238 0.07 9.26 -20.77
CA ARG A 238 -0.61 9.63 -22.02
C ARG A 238 -0.33 11.08 -22.44
N ARG A 239 0.22 11.90 -21.54
CA ARG A 239 0.54 13.32 -21.80
C ARG A 239 1.85 13.53 -22.57
N GLY A 240 2.62 12.47 -22.83
CA GLY A 240 3.86 12.54 -23.61
C GLY A 240 5.07 13.17 -22.89
N TYR A 241 4.93 13.61 -21.64
CA TYR A 241 6.04 14.07 -20.81
C TYR A 241 6.72 12.89 -20.12
N ARG A 242 8.06 12.90 -20.04
CA ARG A 242 8.83 11.92 -19.28
C ARG A 242 8.54 12.01 -17.78
N PHE A 243 8.50 10.85 -17.12
CA PHE A 243 8.27 10.77 -15.67
C PHE A 243 9.28 11.61 -14.88
N SER A 244 10.56 11.59 -15.26
CA SER A 244 11.61 12.38 -14.61
C SER A 244 11.39 13.89 -14.67
N THR A 245 10.79 14.40 -15.75
CA THR A 245 10.39 15.81 -15.86
C THR A 245 9.22 16.13 -14.92
N TYR A 246 8.25 15.21 -14.81
CA TYR A 246 7.10 15.38 -13.93
C TYR A 246 7.47 15.33 -12.44
N ALA A 247 8.23 14.32 -12.03
CA ALA A 247 8.60 14.06 -10.63
C ALA A 247 9.72 14.95 -10.06
N THR A 248 10.04 16.07 -10.74
CA THR A 248 11.00 17.09 -10.29
C THR A 248 10.31 18.41 -9.88
N TRP A 249 8.97 18.49 -9.99
CA TRP A 249 8.13 19.61 -9.56
C TRP A 249 7.31 19.25 -8.32
#